data_AF-A0A7S3N6P3-F1
#
_entry.id   AF-A0A7S3N6P3-F1
#
_cell.length_a   1.000
_cell.length_b   1.000
_cell.length_c   1.000
_cell.angle_alpha   90.00
_cell.angle_beta   90.00
_cell.angle_gamma   90.00
#
_symmetry.space_group_name_H-M   'P 1'
#
loop_
_entity.id
_entity.type
_entity.pdbx_description
1 polymer ?
#
loop_
_entity_poly.entity_id
_entity_poly.type
_entity_poly.pdbx_seq_one_letter_code
_entity_poly.pdbx_strand_id
1 'polypeptide(L)'
;MKFLFNPNNNPKFENWGILALVLFGTIFAMTYSKPAKELVYMEFVNDFLTKNRVKNITIVKDKRSDVFNYRAEILTIEGEKFYITLGSVDNFLAKIDLIQREMGKTPQEFIPLKYSNESDQVNTNLVVNLLVGGLFGLFLYQVIKGRNNKGSTGSKKSASKSSNSSSGFMGGGFGGMMNVGKSNATVYGVEKNIKTKFKHVAGLDNAKLEIMEFVDFL
;
A
#
# COMPACT_ATOMS: atom_id res chain seq x y z
N MET A 1 -5.96 -9.86 -30.76
CA MET A 1 -4.89 -8.83 -30.93
C MET A 1 -5.42 -7.42 -31.21
N LYS A 2 -6.56 -7.23 -31.90
CA LYS A 2 -7.14 -5.89 -32.22
C LYS A 2 -7.56 -5.02 -31.01
N PHE A 3 -7.66 -5.62 -29.82
CA PHE A 3 -7.96 -4.90 -28.57
C PHE A 3 -6.74 -4.13 -28.02
N LEU A 4 -5.53 -4.66 -28.20
CA LEU A 4 -4.29 -4.07 -27.65
C LEU A 4 -3.52 -3.25 -28.67
N PHE A 5 -3.71 -3.54 -29.95
CA PHE A 5 -2.98 -2.95 -31.05
C PHE A 5 -3.95 -2.42 -32.11
N ASN A 6 -3.64 -1.24 -32.64
CA ASN A 6 -4.26 -0.73 -33.85
C ASN A 6 -3.88 -1.59 -35.07
N PRO A 7 -4.62 -1.52 -36.19
CA PRO A 7 -4.26 -2.22 -37.42
C PRO A 7 -2.86 -1.86 -37.95
N ASN A 8 -2.32 -0.70 -37.58
CA ASN A 8 -0.94 -0.27 -37.85
C ASN A 8 0.08 -0.73 -36.78
N ASN A 9 -0.27 -1.73 -35.97
CA ASN A 9 0.55 -2.30 -34.89
C ASN A 9 0.98 -1.33 -33.77
N ASN A 10 0.41 -0.12 -33.71
CA ASN A 10 0.65 0.82 -32.62
C ASN A 10 -0.14 0.41 -31.36
N PRO A 11 0.49 0.40 -30.17
CA PRO A 11 -0.18 0.03 -28.93
C PRO A 11 -1.24 1.07 -28.54
N LYS A 12 -2.44 0.60 -28.18
CA LYS A 12 -3.52 1.44 -27.65
C LYS A 12 -3.30 1.68 -26.15
N PHE A 13 -2.62 2.77 -25.79
CA PHE A 13 -2.28 3.06 -24.38
C PHE A 13 -3.49 3.04 -23.42
N GLU A 14 -4.67 3.43 -23.89
CA GLU A 14 -5.93 3.37 -23.12
C GLU A 14 -6.33 1.93 -22.78
N ASN A 15 -6.32 1.03 -23.77
CA ASN A 15 -6.66 -0.38 -23.60
C ASN A 15 -5.59 -1.14 -22.80
N TRP A 16 -4.32 -0.76 -22.95
CA TRP A 16 -3.21 -1.28 -22.13
C TRP A 16 -3.30 -0.82 -20.68
N GLY A 17 -3.73 0.42 -20.42
CA GLY A 17 -3.96 0.95 -19.08
C GLY A 17 -5.09 0.23 -18.37
N ILE A 18 -6.22 -0.01 -19.06
CA ILE A 18 -7.33 -0.81 -18.52
C ILE A 18 -6.88 -2.24 -18.21
N LEU A 19 -6.12 -2.87 -19.11
CA LEU A 19 -5.65 -4.24 -18.91
C LEU A 19 -4.66 -4.33 -17.73
N ALA A 20 -3.78 -3.33 -17.57
CA ALA A 20 -2.89 -3.23 -16.42
C ALA A 20 -3.65 -3.04 -15.10
N LEU A 21 -4.70 -2.20 -15.06
CA LEU A 21 -5.54 -2.03 -13.88
C LEU A 21 -6.31 -3.29 -13.51
N VAL A 22 -6.86 -3.99 -14.51
CA VAL A 22 -7.56 -5.27 -14.28
C VAL A 22 -6.60 -6.33 -13.79
N LEU A 23 -5.42 -6.48 -14.41
CA LEU A 23 -4.39 -7.42 -13.94
C LEU A 23 -3.89 -7.08 -12.54
N PHE A 24 -3.66 -5.80 -12.27
CA PHE A 24 -3.26 -5.35 -10.94
C PHE A 24 -4.35 -5.66 -9.91
N GLY A 25 -5.61 -5.35 -10.22
CA GLY A 25 -6.75 -5.65 -9.35
C GLY A 25 -6.93 -7.15 -9.09
N THR A 26 -6.75 -8.01 -10.10
CA THR A 26 -6.87 -9.46 -9.94
C THR A 26 -5.70 -10.06 -9.16
N ILE A 27 -4.47 -9.60 -9.42
CA ILE A 27 -3.28 -10.01 -8.65
C ILE A 27 -3.40 -9.54 -7.20
N PHE A 28 -3.82 -8.30 -6.98
CA PHE A 28 -4.04 -7.74 -5.65
C PHE A 28 -5.11 -8.51 -4.89
N ALA A 29 -6.24 -8.82 -5.53
CA ALA A 29 -7.31 -9.62 -4.93
C ALA A 29 -6.85 -11.06 -4.61
N MET A 30 -6.06 -11.70 -5.48
CA MET A 30 -5.50 -13.04 -5.21
C MET A 30 -4.43 -13.03 -4.12
N THR A 31 -3.70 -11.93 -3.94
CA THR A 31 -2.61 -11.82 -2.96
C THR A 31 -3.08 -11.28 -1.61
N TYR A 32 -4.33 -10.79 -1.52
CA TYR A 32 -4.89 -10.24 -0.29
C TYR A 32 -5.16 -11.34 0.74
N SER A 33 -4.14 -11.74 1.48
CA SER A 33 -4.30 -12.61 2.64
C SER A 33 -4.99 -11.81 3.75
N LYS A 34 -6.10 -12.34 4.27
CA LYS A 34 -6.81 -11.74 5.40
C LYS A 34 -5.85 -11.65 6.59
N PRO A 35 -5.81 -10.51 7.31
CA PRO A 35 -5.02 -10.42 8.52
C PRO A 35 -5.49 -11.47 9.53
N ALA A 36 -4.56 -12.11 10.23
CA ALA A 36 -4.91 -13.08 11.26
C ALA A 36 -5.72 -12.37 12.36
N LYS A 37 -6.80 -13.03 12.81
CA LYS A 37 -7.64 -12.50 13.90
C LYS A 37 -7.19 -13.05 15.24
N GLU A 38 -7.27 -12.22 16.28
CA GLU A 38 -7.05 -12.68 17.65
C GLU A 38 -8.21 -13.59 18.07
N LEU A 39 -7.89 -14.68 18.77
CA LEU A 39 -8.83 -15.66 19.25
C LEU A 39 -8.60 -15.91 20.75
N VAL A 40 -9.68 -16.07 21.51
CA VAL A 40 -9.58 -16.42 22.94
C VAL A 40 -9.33 -17.91 23.10
N TYR A 41 -8.53 -18.32 24.09
CA TYR A 41 -8.21 -19.74 24.34
C TYR A 41 -9.45 -20.64 24.46
N MET A 42 -10.50 -20.20 25.15
CA MET A 42 -11.72 -20.99 25.31
C MET A 42 -12.49 -21.16 24.00
N GLU A 43 -12.53 -20.12 23.16
CA GLU A 43 -13.13 -20.19 21.82
C GLU A 43 -12.33 -21.15 20.93
N PHE A 44 -11.00 -21.09 21.01
CA PHE A 44 -10.13 -22.03 20.31
C PHE A 44 -10.44 -23.49 20.67
N VAL A 45 -10.52 -23.80 21.96
CA VAL A 45 -10.81 -25.17 22.41
C VAL A 45 -12.18 -25.63 21.91
N ASN A 46 -13.22 -24.83 22.15
CA ASN A 46 -14.60 -25.24 21.89
C ASN A 46 -15.00 -25.23 20.41
N ASP A 47 -14.45 -24.32 19.61
CA ASP A 47 -14.87 -24.14 18.22
C ASP A 47 -13.89 -24.70 17.20
N PHE A 48 -12.62 -24.89 17.57
CA PHE A 48 -11.61 -25.37 16.64
C PHE A 48 -11.03 -26.73 17.06
N LEU A 49 -10.67 -26.89 18.33
CA LEU A 49 -10.00 -28.10 18.82
C LEU A 49 -10.96 -29.30 18.89
N THR A 50 -12.12 -29.15 19.53
CA THR A 50 -13.15 -30.20 19.64
C THR A 50 -13.76 -30.57 18.29
N LYS A 51 -13.91 -29.59 17.39
CA LYS A 51 -14.48 -29.78 16.05
C LYS A 51 -13.46 -30.30 15.03
N ASN A 52 -12.22 -30.59 15.43
CA ASN A 52 -11.13 -31.04 14.55
C ASN A 52 -10.88 -30.11 13.35
N ARG A 53 -11.04 -28.80 13.51
CA ARG A 53 -10.85 -27.82 12.43
C ARG A 53 -9.42 -27.27 12.35
N VAL A 54 -8.54 -27.72 13.23
CA VAL A 54 -7.14 -27.27 13.31
C VAL A 54 -6.25 -28.15 12.45
N LYS A 55 -5.49 -27.53 11.54
CA LYS A 55 -4.49 -28.21 10.70
C LYS A 55 -3.13 -28.28 11.37
N ASN A 56 -2.64 -27.15 11.89
CA ASN A 56 -1.41 -27.09 12.65
C ASN A 56 -1.41 -25.87 13.58
N ILE A 57 -0.55 -25.93 14.60
CA ILE A 57 -0.33 -24.84 15.53
C ILE A 57 1.15 -24.48 15.47
N THR A 58 1.44 -23.23 15.15
CA THR A 58 2.82 -22.71 15.08
C THR A 58 3.02 -21.66 16.15
N ILE A 59 3.98 -21.86 17.03
CA ILE A 59 4.32 -20.92 18.09
C ILE A 59 5.37 -19.96 17.54
N VAL A 60 5.01 -18.68 17.48
CA VAL A 60 5.83 -17.59 16.94
C VAL A 60 6.20 -16.63 18.06
N LYS A 61 7.47 -16.20 18.09
CA LYS A 61 7.91 -15.16 19.01
C LYS A 61 7.54 -13.77 18.50
N ASP A 62 6.87 -12.97 19.32
CA ASP A 62 6.58 -11.57 19.00
C ASP A 62 7.83 -10.70 19.21
N LYS A 63 8.32 -10.09 18.12
CA LYS A 63 9.51 -9.22 18.14
C LYS A 63 9.21 -7.79 18.61
N ARG A 64 7.92 -7.40 18.73
CA ARG A 64 7.53 -6.03 19.10
C ARG A 64 7.57 -5.77 20.61
N SER A 65 7.72 -6.81 21.41
CA SER A 65 7.72 -6.72 22.87
C SER A 65 9.01 -7.28 23.43
N ASP A 66 9.71 -6.48 24.22
CA ASP A 66 10.90 -6.92 24.97
C ASP A 66 10.56 -7.95 26.05
N VAL A 67 9.29 -7.98 26.48
CA VAL A 67 8.73 -9.04 27.31
C VAL A 67 8.39 -10.22 26.41
N PHE A 68 8.94 -11.41 26.70
CA PHE A 68 8.85 -12.67 25.95
C PHE A 68 7.42 -13.12 25.60
N ASN A 69 6.78 -12.41 24.68
CA ASN A 69 5.42 -12.68 24.25
C ASN A 69 5.48 -13.68 23.09
N TYR A 70 4.94 -14.86 23.33
CA TYR A 70 4.75 -15.86 22.29
C TYR A 70 3.30 -15.80 21.81
N ARG A 71 3.09 -16.09 20.53
CA ARG A 71 1.76 -16.19 19.93
C ARG A 71 1.61 -17.57 19.30
N ALA A 72 0.50 -18.23 19.55
CA ALA A 72 0.13 -19.45 18.83
C ALA A 72 -0.64 -19.06 17.58
N GLU A 73 -0.03 -19.20 16.40
CA GLU A 73 -0.72 -19.12 15.13
C GLU A 73 -1.39 -20.45 14.82
N ILE A 74 -2.70 -20.42 14.66
CA ILE A 74 -3.54 -21.57 14.34
C ILE A 74 -3.93 -21.47 12.88
N LEU A 75 -3.57 -22.50 12.11
CA LEU A 75 -4.03 -22.66 10.75
C LEU A 75 -5.22 -23.61 10.74
N THR A 76 -6.37 -23.10 10.33
CA THR A 76 -7.59 -23.89 10.13
C THR A 76 -7.47 -24.69 8.83
N ILE A 77 -8.16 -25.82 8.73
CA ILE A 77 -8.25 -26.62 7.49
C ILE A 77 -8.75 -25.78 6.30
N GLU A 78 -9.63 -24.81 6.58
CA GLU A 78 -10.20 -23.87 5.61
C GLU A 78 -9.23 -22.76 5.16
N GLY A 79 -7.99 -22.74 5.68
CA GLY A 79 -6.98 -21.75 5.31
C GLY A 79 -7.10 -20.41 6.05
N GLU A 80 -8.00 -20.32 7.03
CA GLU A 80 -8.08 -19.18 7.93
C GLU A 80 -6.93 -19.20 8.95
N LYS A 81 -6.39 -18.02 9.23
CA LYS A 81 -5.31 -17.82 10.19
C LYS A 81 -5.84 -17.11 11.43
N PHE A 82 -5.64 -17.72 12.57
CA PHE A 82 -5.96 -17.14 13.87
C PHE A 82 -4.70 -17.07 14.72
N TYR A 83 -4.66 -16.18 15.69
CA TYR A 83 -3.59 -16.18 16.68
C TYR A 83 -4.12 -16.01 18.09
N ILE A 84 -3.43 -16.63 19.04
CA ILE A 84 -3.69 -16.48 20.47
C ILE A 84 -2.43 -15.93 21.11
N THR A 85 -2.60 -14.92 21.97
CA THR A 85 -1.51 -14.39 22.79
C THR A 85 -1.26 -15.34 23.97
N LEU A 86 -0.03 -15.80 24.12
CA LEU A 86 0.36 -16.78 25.13
C LEU A 86 1.10 -16.07 26.27
N GLY A 87 0.60 -16.22 27.50
CA GLY A 87 1.34 -15.79 28.69
C GLY A 87 2.49 -16.74 29.04
N SER A 88 2.31 -18.03 28.82
CA SER A 88 3.34 -19.06 28.95
C SER A 88 3.09 -20.16 27.92
N VAL A 89 4.14 -20.50 27.18
CA VAL A 89 4.08 -21.51 26.13
C VAL A 89 3.90 -22.90 26.74
N ASP A 90 4.64 -23.22 27.79
CA ASP A 90 4.60 -24.53 28.43
C ASP A 90 3.21 -24.87 28.98
N ASN A 91 2.56 -23.89 29.61
CA ASN A 91 1.18 -24.04 30.10
C ASN A 91 0.19 -24.29 28.96
N PHE A 92 0.38 -23.67 27.80
CA PHE A 92 -0.48 -23.89 26.65
C PHE A 92 -0.31 -25.30 26.08
N LEU A 93 0.93 -25.77 25.93
CA LEU A 93 1.24 -27.11 25.45
C LEU A 93 0.67 -28.18 26.37
N ALA A 94 0.90 -28.04 27.68
CA ALA A 94 0.40 -28.98 28.67
C ALA A 94 -1.13 -29.11 28.63
N LYS A 95 -1.84 -27.97 28.51
CA LYS A 95 -3.31 -27.98 28.41
C LYS A 95 -3.80 -28.60 27.12
N ILE A 96 -3.14 -28.33 25.99
CA ILE A 96 -3.52 -28.91 24.70
C ILE A 96 -3.31 -30.42 24.67
N ASP A 97 -2.20 -30.91 25.22
CA ASP A 97 -1.96 -32.34 25.36
C ASP A 97 -2.99 -33.01 26.28
N LEU A 98 -3.33 -32.36 27.40
CA LEU A 98 -4.36 -32.85 28.32
C LEU A 98 -5.71 -33.00 27.61
N ILE A 99 -6.17 -31.94 26.93
CA ILE A 99 -7.46 -31.94 26.23
C ILE A 99 -7.46 -32.95 25.07
N GLN A 100 -6.37 -33.06 24.31
CA GLN A 100 -6.29 -34.03 23.22
C GLN A 100 -6.37 -35.48 23.73
N ARG A 101 -5.74 -35.76 24.88
CA ARG A 101 -5.85 -37.07 25.55
C ARG A 101 -7.25 -37.32 26.09
N GLU A 102 -7.89 -36.31 26.67
CA GLU A 102 -9.26 -36.40 27.18
C GLU A 102 -10.27 -36.64 26.05
N MET A 103 -10.03 -36.08 24.87
CA MET A 103 -10.78 -36.38 23.64
C MET A 103 -10.50 -37.79 23.08
N GLY A 104 -9.64 -38.58 23.71
CA GLY A 104 -9.31 -39.94 23.28
C GLY A 104 -8.44 -40.00 22.03
N LYS A 105 -7.78 -38.90 21.63
CA LYS A 105 -6.88 -38.90 20.48
C LYS A 105 -5.63 -39.71 20.77
N THR A 106 -5.16 -40.44 19.78
CA THR A 106 -3.87 -41.12 19.85
C THR A 106 -2.73 -40.13 19.54
N PRO A 107 -1.50 -40.35 20.04
CA PRO A 107 -0.36 -39.44 19.78
C PRO A 107 -0.09 -39.17 18.29
N GLN A 108 -0.51 -40.06 17.40
CA GLN A 108 -0.38 -39.94 15.95
C GLN A 108 -1.43 -38.98 15.34
N GLU A 109 -2.57 -38.81 16.00
CA GLU A 109 -3.67 -37.92 15.60
C GLU A 109 -3.58 -36.55 16.28
N PHE A 110 -2.54 -36.34 17.09
CA PHE A 110 -2.29 -35.06 17.72
C PHE A 110 -1.98 -34.01 16.66
N ILE A 111 -2.47 -32.81 16.92
CA ILE A 111 -2.24 -31.68 16.04
C ILE A 111 -0.74 -31.37 16.05
N PRO A 112 -0.09 -31.30 14.88
CA PRO A 112 1.32 -31.01 14.82
C PRO A 112 1.60 -29.59 15.34
N LEU A 113 2.50 -29.53 16.31
CA LEU A 113 3.00 -28.31 16.93
C LEU A 113 4.40 -28.01 16.39
N LYS A 114 4.60 -26.75 15.97
CA LYS A 114 5.91 -26.28 15.48
C LYS A 114 6.30 -25.02 16.23
N TYR A 115 7.58 -24.87 16.51
CA TYR A 115 8.15 -23.60 16.94
C TYR A 115 8.77 -22.93 15.71
N SER A 116 8.33 -21.72 15.39
CA SER A 116 9.03 -20.90 14.40
C SER A 116 9.52 -19.62 15.06
N ASN A 117 10.82 -19.37 14.93
CA ASN A 117 11.42 -18.10 15.35
C ASN A 117 11.32 -17.03 14.26
N GLU A 118 10.80 -17.40 13.10
CA GLU A 118 10.60 -16.54 11.95
C GLU A 118 9.14 -16.57 11.52
N SER A 119 8.61 -15.37 11.39
CA SER A 119 7.63 -15.05 10.38
C SER A 119 8.16 -15.56 9.03
N ASP A 120 7.81 -16.79 8.67
CA ASP A 120 7.75 -17.24 7.28
C ASP A 120 6.66 -16.43 6.58
N GLN A 121 6.86 -15.11 6.52
CA GLN A 121 6.22 -14.24 5.59
C GLN A 121 6.89 -14.57 4.27
N VAL A 122 6.42 -15.69 3.70
CA VAL A 122 6.86 -16.24 2.42
C VAL A 122 7.05 -15.07 1.47
N ASN A 123 8.19 -15.08 0.79
CA ASN A 123 8.56 -14.19 -0.30
C ASN A 123 7.61 -14.30 -1.53
N THR A 124 6.30 -14.46 -1.32
CA THR A 124 5.26 -14.27 -2.34
C THR A 124 5.31 -12.85 -2.90
N ASN A 125 5.86 -11.91 -2.13
CA ASN A 125 6.18 -10.56 -2.57
C ASN A 125 7.29 -10.51 -3.64
N LEU A 126 8.22 -11.46 -3.77
CA LEU A 126 9.30 -11.30 -4.76
C LEU A 126 8.81 -11.50 -6.20
N VAL A 127 8.08 -12.58 -6.49
CA VAL A 127 7.57 -12.81 -7.86
C VAL A 127 6.49 -11.80 -8.21
N VAL A 128 5.61 -11.45 -7.26
CA VAL A 128 4.57 -10.44 -7.49
C VAL A 128 5.19 -9.05 -7.60
N ASN A 129 6.15 -8.65 -6.77
CA ASN A 129 6.83 -7.35 -6.90
C ASN A 129 7.73 -7.30 -8.13
N LEU A 130 8.34 -8.41 -8.56
CA LEU A 130 9.13 -8.48 -9.78
C LEU A 130 8.24 -8.43 -11.02
N LEU A 131 7.06 -9.06 -11.00
CA LEU A 131 6.08 -8.95 -12.07
C LEU A 131 5.45 -7.56 -12.12
N VAL A 132 5.02 -7.00 -11.00
CA VAL A 132 4.46 -5.64 -10.92
C VAL A 132 5.52 -4.60 -11.28
N GLY A 133 6.74 -4.72 -10.73
CA GLY A 133 7.88 -3.86 -11.06
C GLY A 133 8.35 -4.03 -12.49
N GLY A 134 8.35 -5.24 -13.03
CA GLY A 134 8.69 -5.54 -14.43
C GLY A 134 7.66 -5.00 -15.42
N LEU A 135 6.36 -5.14 -15.11
CA LEU A 135 5.27 -4.54 -15.89
C LEU A 135 5.31 -3.02 -15.82
N PHE A 136 5.60 -2.43 -14.66
CA PHE A 136 5.75 -0.99 -14.49
C PHE A 136 6.99 -0.46 -15.24
N GLY A 137 8.10 -1.20 -15.21
CA GLY A 137 9.31 -0.90 -15.99
C GLY A 137 9.08 -1.00 -17.51
N LEU A 138 8.36 -2.03 -17.97
CA LEU A 138 7.97 -2.17 -19.38
C LEU A 138 6.98 -1.08 -19.82
N PHE A 139 6.06 -0.67 -18.94
CA PHE A 139 5.15 0.46 -19.17
C PHE A 139 5.95 1.77 -19.30
N LEU A 140 6.84 2.08 -18.36
CA LEU A 140 7.76 3.23 -18.43
C LEU A 140 8.62 3.20 -19.69
N TYR A 141 9.17 2.03 -20.03
CA TYR A 141 9.95 1.84 -21.26
C TYR A 141 9.09 2.11 -22.51
N GLN A 142 7.83 1.66 -22.56
CA GLN A 142 6.91 2.00 -23.66
C GLN A 142 6.54 3.49 -23.70
N VAL A 143 6.38 4.16 -22.56
CA VAL A 143 6.12 5.62 -22.50
C VAL A 143 7.34 6.42 -22.97
N ILE A 144 8.54 6.03 -22.54
CA ILE A 144 9.81 6.68 -22.93
C ILE A 144 10.11 6.41 -24.40
N LYS A 145 9.92 5.18 -24.88
CA LYS A 145 10.09 4.81 -26.29
C LYS A 145 8.99 5.41 -27.17
N GLY A 146 7.77 5.57 -26.65
CA GLY A 146 6.65 6.25 -27.30
C GLY A 146 6.86 7.76 -27.45
N ARG A 147 7.58 8.40 -26.52
CA ARG A 147 8.08 9.78 -26.67
C ARG A 147 9.13 9.90 -27.77
N ASN A 148 10.01 8.90 -27.92
CA ASN A 148 11.06 8.92 -28.94
C ASN A 148 10.54 8.54 -30.35
N ASN A 149 9.37 7.90 -30.46
CA ASN A 149 8.68 7.69 -31.74
C ASN A 149 7.59 8.74 -32.04
N LYS A 150 7.67 9.92 -31.41
CA LYS A 150 7.04 11.14 -31.91
C LYS A 150 8.03 12.32 -31.90
N GLY A 151 9.24 12.03 -32.34
CA GLY A 151 10.24 13.01 -32.75
C GLY A 151 10.47 12.98 -34.27
N SER A 152 9.41 13.02 -35.07
CA SER A 152 9.51 13.34 -36.50
C SER A 152 8.15 13.75 -37.08
N THR A 153 7.76 14.99 -36.79
CA THR A 153 7.20 15.85 -37.82
C THR A 153 7.46 17.27 -37.38
N GLY A 154 8.70 17.71 -37.61
CA GLY A 154 8.92 19.11 -37.85
C GLY A 154 8.15 19.51 -39.09
N SER A 155 6.94 20.03 -38.92
CA SER A 155 6.37 20.98 -39.86
C SER A 155 6.51 22.36 -39.23
N LYS A 156 7.55 23.07 -39.67
CA LYS A 156 7.59 24.52 -39.64
C LYS A 156 6.25 25.07 -40.15
N LYS A 157 5.65 26.00 -39.40
CA LYS A 157 4.91 27.21 -39.82
C LYS A 157 4.15 27.71 -38.60
N SER A 158 4.64 28.76 -37.93
CA SER A 158 4.29 30.15 -38.22
C SER A 158 2.78 30.38 -38.33
N ALA A 159 2.25 31.15 -37.38
CA ALA A 159 1.08 32.00 -37.45
C ALA A 159 -0.10 31.56 -38.34
N SER A 160 -1.23 31.21 -37.72
CA SER A 160 -2.54 31.85 -37.99
C SER A 160 -3.69 31.15 -37.25
N LYS A 161 -4.55 31.96 -36.64
CA LYS A 161 -6.02 31.93 -36.69
C LYS A 161 -6.73 30.59 -36.48
N SER A 162 -7.49 30.52 -35.39
CA SER A 162 -8.90 30.10 -35.34
C SER A 162 -9.30 28.80 -36.04
N SER A 163 -9.69 27.79 -35.27
CA SER A 163 -11.11 27.41 -35.10
C SER A 163 -11.26 26.02 -34.49
N ASN A 164 -12.31 25.90 -33.67
CA ASN A 164 -12.89 24.71 -33.05
C ASN A 164 -12.44 23.35 -33.59
N SER A 165 -11.85 22.52 -32.72
CA SER A 165 -12.15 21.09 -32.73
C SER A 165 -12.18 20.55 -31.31
N SER A 166 -13.39 20.17 -30.92
CA SER A 166 -13.69 19.21 -29.87
C SER A 166 -12.94 17.90 -30.15
N SER A 167 -11.91 17.58 -29.38
CA SER A 167 -11.41 16.21 -29.23
C SER A 167 -10.28 16.17 -28.20
N GLY A 168 -10.33 15.19 -27.31
CA GLY A 168 -9.12 14.70 -26.67
C GLY A 168 -8.88 15.20 -25.25
N PHE A 169 -9.58 14.58 -24.30
CA PHE A 169 -9.12 14.37 -22.92
C PHE A 169 -7.82 13.53 -22.90
N MET A 170 -6.73 13.95 -23.55
CA MET A 170 -5.41 13.30 -23.40
C MET A 170 -4.24 14.09 -24.05
N GLY A 171 -4.28 15.42 -23.98
CA GLY A 171 -3.16 16.29 -24.41
C GLY A 171 -2.29 16.84 -23.26
N GLY A 172 -2.59 16.48 -22.02
CA GLY A 172 -1.89 16.97 -20.83
C GLY A 172 -0.73 16.07 -20.49
N GLY A 173 0.43 16.34 -21.09
CA GLY A 173 1.67 15.66 -20.74
C GLY A 173 1.94 15.69 -19.24
N PHE A 174 2.67 14.68 -18.79
CA PHE A 174 3.33 14.54 -17.49
C PHE A 174 4.24 15.73 -17.09
N GLY A 175 4.14 16.90 -17.74
CA GLY A 175 4.76 18.16 -17.36
C GLY A 175 4.08 18.87 -16.20
N GLY A 176 2.86 18.46 -15.80
CA GLY A 176 2.20 18.96 -14.58
C GLY A 176 2.61 18.24 -13.30
N MET A 177 3.01 16.96 -13.39
CA MET A 177 3.31 16.11 -12.23
C MET A 177 4.65 16.49 -11.56
N MET A 178 5.60 17.03 -12.32
CA MET A 178 6.90 17.50 -11.79
C MET A 178 6.82 18.85 -11.03
N ASN A 179 5.63 19.47 -10.97
CA ASN A 179 5.38 20.65 -10.14
C ASN A 179 4.80 20.29 -8.75
N VAL A 180 4.48 19.02 -8.48
CA VAL A 180 4.15 18.54 -7.13
C VAL A 180 5.44 18.51 -6.32
N GLY A 181 5.74 19.61 -5.63
CA GLY A 181 6.96 19.77 -4.84
C GLY A 181 7.50 21.19 -4.82
N LYS A 182 7.06 22.07 -5.73
CA LYS A 182 7.32 23.50 -5.58
C LYS A 182 6.35 24.05 -4.55
N SER A 183 6.88 24.65 -3.49
CA SER A 183 6.08 25.33 -2.48
C SER A 183 5.14 26.34 -3.14
N ASN A 184 3.87 26.36 -2.77
CA ASN A 184 2.95 27.45 -3.10
C ASN A 184 3.30 28.77 -2.37
N ALA A 185 4.47 28.84 -1.73
CA ALA A 185 4.94 30.01 -1.01
C ALA A 185 5.25 31.14 -1.99
N THR A 186 4.51 32.23 -1.85
CA THR A 186 4.75 33.48 -2.55
C THR A 186 5.73 34.32 -1.72
N VAL A 187 6.96 34.49 -2.22
CA VAL A 187 7.93 35.39 -1.57
C VAL A 187 7.53 36.83 -1.86
N TYR A 188 7.22 37.60 -0.81
CA TYR A 188 7.01 39.04 -0.87
C TYR A 188 8.23 39.72 -0.24
N GLY A 189 8.87 40.66 -0.94
CA GLY A 189 9.99 41.42 -0.34
C GLY A 189 10.95 42.13 -1.28
N VAL A 190 11.16 41.63 -2.52
CA VAL A 190 12.20 42.22 -3.39
C VAL A 190 11.64 43.12 -4.50
N GLU A 191 10.42 42.86 -5.00
CA GLU A 191 9.86 43.62 -6.14
C GLU A 191 8.39 44.08 -5.96
N LYS A 192 7.72 43.67 -4.88
CA LYS A 192 6.32 43.99 -4.64
C LYS A 192 6.18 44.94 -3.45
N ASN A 193 5.86 46.21 -3.74
CA ASN A 193 5.53 47.22 -2.73
C ASN A 193 4.29 46.78 -1.93
N ILE A 194 4.48 46.50 -0.64
CA ILE A 194 3.38 46.19 0.29
C ILE A 194 2.58 47.48 0.55
N LYS A 195 1.30 47.49 0.18
CA LYS A 195 0.43 48.68 0.28
C LYS A 195 -0.21 48.87 1.66
N THR A 196 -0.23 47.82 2.49
CA THR A 196 -0.83 47.84 3.83
C THR A 196 0.21 48.23 4.88
N LYS A 197 -0.20 49.03 5.88
CA LYS A 197 0.64 49.53 6.97
C LYS A 197 -0.13 49.36 8.28
N PHE A 198 0.58 49.40 9.41
CA PHE A 198 0.00 49.30 10.75
C PHE A 198 -1.07 50.36 11.07
N LYS A 199 -1.10 51.49 10.35
CA LYS A 199 -2.17 52.49 10.43
C LYS A 199 -3.50 52.08 9.78
N HIS A 200 -3.48 51.06 8.92
CA HIS A 200 -4.67 50.56 8.20
C HIS A 200 -5.35 49.40 8.94
N VAL A 201 -4.89 49.02 10.13
CA VAL A 201 -5.46 47.97 10.98
C VAL A 201 -6.18 48.64 12.15
N ALA A 202 -7.46 48.33 12.36
CA ALA A 202 -8.29 48.94 13.41
C ALA A 202 -8.75 47.88 14.43
N GLY A 203 -8.86 48.27 15.70
CA GLY A 203 -9.55 47.49 16.75
C GLY A 203 -8.74 46.40 17.46
N LEU A 204 -7.42 46.33 17.24
CA LEU A 204 -6.54 45.29 17.83
C LEU A 204 -5.22 45.90 18.36
N ASP A 205 -5.32 46.81 19.33
CA ASP A 205 -4.16 47.58 19.82
C ASP A 205 -3.16 46.75 20.63
N ASN A 206 -3.62 45.79 21.44
CA ASN A 206 -2.72 44.89 22.19
C ASN A 206 -1.90 43.97 21.27
N ALA A 207 -2.53 43.36 20.27
CA ALA A 207 -1.84 42.50 19.29
C ALA A 207 -0.89 43.30 18.38
N LYS A 208 -1.17 44.59 18.16
CA LYS A 208 -0.30 45.49 17.40
C LYS A 208 1.00 45.80 18.15
N LEU A 209 0.94 45.96 19.48
CA LEU A 209 2.13 46.14 20.32
C LEU A 209 3.03 44.89 20.30
N GLU A 210 2.45 43.71 20.51
CA GLU A 210 3.21 42.45 20.47
C GLU A 210 3.90 42.22 19.11
N ILE A 211 3.24 42.55 18.00
CA ILE A 211 3.82 42.40 16.66
C ILE A 211 4.86 43.49 16.35
N MET A 212 4.72 44.70 16.91
CA MET A 212 5.71 45.78 16.76
C MET A 212 7.07 45.39 17.34
N GLU A 213 7.11 44.67 18.47
CA GLU A 213 8.36 44.19 19.07
C GLU A 213 9.16 43.30 18.11
N PHE A 214 8.49 42.43 17.33
CA PHE A 214 9.15 41.59 16.33
C PHE A 214 9.62 42.38 15.09
N VAL A 215 8.92 43.46 14.72
CA VAL A 215 9.33 44.33 13.61
C VAL A 215 10.54 45.15 14.00
N ASP A 216 10.62 45.63 15.25
CA ASP A 216 11.78 46.37 15.76
C ASP A 216 13.01 45.47 15.96
N PHE A 217 12.80 44.15 16.12
CA PHE A 217 13.88 43.15 16.22
C PHE A 217 14.52 42.79 14.87
N LEU A 218 13.75 42.83 13.77
CA LEU A 218 14.19 42.46 12.41
C LEU A 218 14.90 43.61 11.68
#